data_AF-A0A9E2YWI6-F1
#
_entry.id   AF-A0A9E2YWI6-F1
#
_cell.length_a   1.000
_cell.length_b   1.000
_cell.length_c   1.000
_cell.angle_alpha   90.00
_cell.angle_beta   90.00
_cell.angle_gamma   90.00
#
_symmetry.space_group_name_H-M   'P 1'
#
loop_
_entity.id
_entity.type
_entity.pdbx_description
1 polymer ?
#
loop_
_entity_poly.entity_id
_entity_poly.type
_entity_poly.pdbx_seq_one_letter_code
_entity_poly.pdbx_strand_id
1 'polypeptide(L)'
;MAKRSDTKKGKRYRKQDPEREAPNRKADDYIRRNATSENGHGGGYAKPKTLVSETVQRAISEMVQLSSSVIEEQIRAGQAAAARLRDDLSTSEKLNGDITTLVHSLATATKDIGNAWVDLLTIVISAIGAKPPSGDHPPRPNPTGEPTRTLTGSSGGARTTSCLTPSDPNSKAEPAEIAVTGYGVKEVTLDLRPPSMRFVPLVQPLVTGDRRNSLGGVKFSLDPQRKLVLAVDVPRGQPPGTYTGLIVDSTTNKSGGAVSVTVGA
;
A
#
# COMPACT_ATOMS: atom_id res chain seq x y z
N MET A 1 43.43 60.96 34.47
CA MET A 1 44.03 59.66 34.86
C MET A 1 43.00 58.55 34.65
N ALA A 2 43.09 57.81 33.55
CA ALA A 2 42.17 56.71 33.23
C ALA A 2 42.79 55.38 33.65
N LYS A 3 42.08 54.60 34.48
CA LYS A 3 42.49 53.27 34.95
C LYS A 3 42.31 52.25 33.82
N ARG A 4 43.39 51.58 33.42
CA ARG A 4 43.37 50.43 32.50
C ARG A 4 42.68 49.25 33.18
N SER A 5 41.64 48.71 32.56
CA SER A 5 40.99 47.46 32.98
C SER A 5 41.71 46.26 32.35
N ASP A 6 42.27 45.40 33.19
CA ASP A 6 42.87 44.14 32.78
C ASP A 6 41.79 43.14 32.35
N THR A 7 41.87 42.72 31.08
CA THR A 7 41.00 41.69 30.51
C THR A 7 41.53 40.30 30.87
N LYS A 8 40.95 39.71 31.92
CA LYS A 8 41.15 38.29 32.26
C LYS A 8 40.63 37.40 31.12
N LYS A 9 41.53 36.86 30.30
CA LYS A 9 41.21 35.84 29.28
C LYS A 9 40.76 34.55 29.97
N GLY A 10 39.46 34.25 29.88
CA GLY A 10 38.88 33.00 30.38
C GLY A 10 39.49 31.79 29.66
N LYS A 11 40.22 30.94 30.40
CA LYS A 11 40.65 29.62 29.92
C LYS A 11 39.42 28.75 29.70
N ARG A 12 39.11 28.44 28.43
CA ARG A 12 38.09 27.45 28.06
C ARG A 12 38.62 26.06 28.42
N TYR A 13 37.99 25.39 29.38
CA TYR A 13 38.25 23.99 29.66
C TYR A 13 37.84 23.15 28.44
N ARG A 14 38.80 22.50 27.79
CA ARG A 14 38.54 21.47 26.78
C ARG A 14 38.00 20.24 27.51
N LYS A 15 36.73 19.88 27.26
CA LYS A 15 36.20 18.56 27.62
C LYS A 15 37.01 17.52 26.85
N GLN A 16 37.48 16.47 27.55
CA GLN A 16 38.02 15.29 26.89
C GLN A 16 36.89 14.68 26.06
N ASP A 17 37.14 14.49 24.77
CA ASP A 17 36.21 13.78 23.90
C ASP A 17 36.16 12.32 24.37
N PRO A 18 34.98 11.81 24.75
CA PRO A 18 34.86 10.40 25.12
C PRO A 18 35.24 9.54 23.92
N GLU A 19 36.01 8.48 24.16
CA GLU A 19 36.37 7.52 23.13
C GLU A 19 35.11 7.00 22.45
N ARG A 20 34.95 7.35 21.16
CA ARG A 20 33.86 6.84 20.34
C ARG A 20 34.24 5.44 19.89
N GLU A 21 33.80 4.44 20.64
CA GLU A 21 33.78 3.07 20.14
C GLU A 21 32.92 3.01 18.87
N ALA A 22 33.46 2.41 17.81
CA ALA A 22 32.74 2.20 16.56
C ALA A 22 31.47 1.37 16.83
N PRO A 23 30.38 1.59 16.08
CA PRO A 23 29.14 0.84 16.28
C PRO A 23 29.41 -0.65 16.12
N ASN A 24 29.31 -1.39 17.22
CA ASN A 24 29.52 -2.83 17.25
C ASN A 24 28.35 -3.51 16.51
N ARG A 25 28.57 -3.83 15.22
CA ARG A 25 27.58 -4.44 14.31
C ARG A 25 27.60 -5.97 14.35
N LYS A 26 28.05 -6.58 15.45
CA LYS A 26 28.00 -8.03 15.60
C LYS A 26 26.55 -8.45 15.84
N ALA A 27 25.99 -9.23 14.91
CA ALA A 27 24.61 -9.71 14.98
C ALA A 27 24.31 -10.47 16.27
N ASP A 28 25.30 -11.18 16.82
CA ASP A 28 25.18 -11.96 18.06
C ASP A 28 24.87 -11.09 19.30
N ASP A 29 25.35 -9.83 19.33
CA ASP A 29 25.10 -8.92 20.46
C ASP A 29 23.64 -8.47 20.52
N TYR A 30 22.97 -8.34 19.37
CA TYR A 30 21.53 -8.03 19.31
C TYR A 30 20.67 -9.18 19.83
N ILE A 31 21.06 -10.42 19.52
CA ILE A 31 20.31 -11.60 19.96
C ILE A 31 20.47 -11.80 21.47
N ARG A 32 21.70 -11.71 22.02
CA ARG A 32 21.93 -11.85 23.46
C ARG A 32 21.24 -10.76 24.29
N ARG A 33 21.27 -9.51 23.82
CA ARG A 33 20.67 -8.39 24.55
C ARG A 33 19.14 -8.50 24.64
N ASN A 34 18.50 -9.10 23.64
CA ASN A 34 17.05 -9.29 23.62
C ASN A 34 16.60 -10.65 24.17
N ALA A 35 17.47 -11.65 24.23
CA ALA A 35 17.14 -12.98 24.77
C ALA A 35 17.16 -13.06 26.31
N THR A 36 17.69 -12.04 27.01
CA THR A 36 17.97 -12.15 28.47
C THR A 36 17.41 -11.01 29.31
N SER A 37 16.19 -10.56 29.01
CA SER A 37 15.45 -9.58 29.84
C SER A 37 14.24 -10.21 30.55
N GLU A 38 14.43 -11.35 31.20
CA GLU A 38 13.53 -11.88 32.24
C GLU A 38 14.37 -12.20 33.49
N ASN A 39 14.74 -11.17 34.26
CA ASN A 39 15.19 -11.36 35.63
C ASN A 39 14.74 -10.16 36.48
N GLY A 40 13.43 -9.95 36.52
CA GLY A 40 12.76 -9.20 37.57
C GLY A 40 12.52 -10.13 38.75
N HIS A 41 13.40 -10.07 39.74
CA HIS A 41 13.19 -10.63 41.07
C HIS A 41 11.97 -9.98 41.72
N GLY A 42 10.92 -10.76 41.98
CA GLY A 42 9.77 -10.30 42.76
C GLY A 42 8.62 -11.29 42.83
N GLY A 43 8.58 -12.06 43.93
CA GLY A 43 7.33 -12.50 44.56
C GLY A 43 6.55 -13.62 43.86
N GLY A 44 6.61 -14.81 44.45
CA GLY A 44 5.93 -16.00 43.96
C GLY A 44 4.43 -15.87 43.83
N TYR A 45 3.93 -16.14 42.63
CA TYR A 45 2.64 -16.76 42.40
C TYR A 45 2.82 -17.72 41.21
N ALA A 46 2.52 -18.99 41.43
CA ALA A 46 2.56 -20.02 40.41
C ALA A 46 1.54 -19.69 39.30
N LYS A 47 2.03 -19.18 38.17
CA LYS A 47 1.24 -19.06 36.93
C LYS A 47 1.38 -20.35 36.11
N PRO A 48 0.26 -20.91 35.59
CA PRO A 48 0.31 -22.08 34.73
C PRO A 48 1.01 -21.73 33.41
N LYS A 49 1.95 -22.58 33.00
CA LYS A 49 2.65 -22.51 31.70
C LYS A 49 1.61 -22.66 30.58
N THR A 50 1.42 -21.59 29.82
CA THR A 50 0.52 -21.56 28.67
C THR A 50 1.23 -22.11 27.44
N LEU A 51 0.74 -23.24 26.93
CA LEU A 51 1.14 -23.90 25.66
C LEU A 51 1.05 -22.99 24.42
N VAL A 52 0.46 -21.80 24.55
CA VAL A 52 0.29 -20.80 23.49
C VAL A 52 1.62 -20.09 23.16
N SER A 53 2.56 -20.02 24.09
CA SER A 53 3.83 -19.32 23.86
C SER A 53 4.75 -20.05 22.89
N GLU A 54 4.82 -21.38 22.95
CA GLU A 54 5.69 -22.18 22.06
C GLU A 54 5.19 -22.18 20.61
N THR A 55 3.88 -22.15 20.39
CA THR A 55 3.28 -22.09 19.05
C THR A 55 3.55 -20.76 18.37
N VAL A 56 3.46 -19.65 19.12
CA VAL A 56 3.79 -18.30 18.59
C VAL A 56 5.28 -18.19 18.30
N GLN A 57 6.15 -18.70 19.17
CA GLN A 57 7.60 -18.68 18.96
C GLN A 57 8.01 -19.53 17.73
N ARG A 58 7.37 -20.69 17.53
CA ARG A 58 7.61 -21.55 16.36
C ARG A 58 7.15 -20.90 15.06
N ALA A 59 5.96 -20.28 15.05
CA ALA A 59 5.45 -19.56 13.89
C ALA A 59 6.34 -18.37 13.48
N ILE A 60 6.90 -17.64 14.46
CA ILE A 60 7.87 -16.57 14.20
C ILE A 60 9.16 -17.12 13.60
N SER A 61 9.67 -18.26 14.11
CA SER A 61 10.89 -18.87 13.56
C SER A 61 10.71 -19.39 12.12
N GLU A 62 9.55 -19.98 11.79
CA GLU A 62 9.24 -20.45 10.43
C GLU A 62 9.06 -19.28 9.45
N MET A 63 8.45 -18.17 9.88
CA MET A 63 8.30 -16.98 9.04
C MET A 63 9.66 -16.35 8.70
N VAL A 64 10.58 -16.27 9.66
CA VAL A 64 11.93 -15.72 9.42
C VAL A 64 12.73 -16.60 8.46
N GLN A 65 12.64 -17.93 8.60
CA GLN A 65 13.28 -18.86 7.65
C GLN A 65 12.70 -18.73 6.24
N LEU A 66 11.36 -18.66 6.10
CA LEU A 66 10.70 -18.49 4.81
C LEU A 66 11.05 -17.15 4.13
N SER A 67 11.16 -16.06 4.90
CA SER A 67 11.56 -14.76 4.35
C SER A 67 13.00 -14.74 3.84
N SER A 68 13.90 -15.51 4.48
CA SER A 68 15.31 -15.56 4.09
C SER A 68 15.50 -16.35 2.79
N SER A 69 14.75 -17.45 2.60
CA SER A 69 14.85 -18.25 1.37
C SER A 69 14.34 -17.52 0.13
N VAL A 70 13.28 -16.71 0.25
CA VAL A 70 12.72 -15.96 -0.90
C VAL A 70 13.69 -14.86 -1.37
N ILE A 71 14.44 -14.23 -0.46
CA ILE A 71 15.41 -13.20 -0.81
C ILE A 71 16.62 -13.82 -1.54
N GLU A 72 17.10 -14.98 -1.09
CA GLU A 72 18.20 -15.69 -1.77
C GLU A 72 17.81 -16.16 -3.18
N GLU A 73 16.57 -16.62 -3.38
CA GLU A 73 16.04 -17.01 -4.70
C GLU A 73 16.01 -15.82 -5.66
N GLN A 74 15.55 -14.65 -5.21
CA GLN A 74 15.50 -13.45 -6.05
C GLN A 74 16.89 -12.90 -6.39
N ILE A 75 17.85 -12.98 -5.46
CA ILE A 75 19.24 -12.59 -5.74
C ILE A 75 19.86 -13.55 -6.78
N ARG A 76 19.62 -14.85 -6.65
CA ARG A 76 20.12 -15.85 -7.61
C ARG A 76 19.47 -15.69 -8.99
N ALA A 77 18.17 -15.46 -9.05
CA ALA A 77 17.45 -15.18 -10.30
C ALA A 77 17.92 -13.86 -10.95
N GLY A 78 18.15 -12.82 -10.15
CA GLY A 78 18.69 -11.54 -10.61
C GLY A 78 20.10 -11.66 -11.16
N GLN A 79 20.97 -12.41 -10.49
CA GLN A 79 22.34 -12.69 -10.98
C GLN A 79 22.33 -13.51 -12.27
N ALA A 80 21.46 -14.52 -12.40
CA ALA A 80 21.32 -15.29 -13.62
C ALA A 80 20.79 -14.45 -14.80
N ALA A 81 19.84 -13.54 -14.55
CA ALA A 81 19.34 -12.61 -15.56
C ALA A 81 20.40 -11.57 -15.97
N ALA A 82 21.15 -11.03 -15.00
CA ALA A 82 22.23 -10.09 -15.25
C ALA A 82 23.40 -10.72 -16.01
N ALA A 83 23.71 -11.99 -15.73
CA ALA A 83 24.72 -12.74 -16.48
C ALA A 83 24.31 -12.91 -17.95
N ARG A 84 23.04 -13.23 -18.22
CA ARG A 84 22.52 -13.32 -19.60
C ARG A 84 22.59 -11.99 -20.34
N LEU A 85 22.22 -10.88 -19.69
CA LEU A 85 22.33 -9.54 -20.27
C LEU A 85 23.78 -9.16 -20.57
N ARG A 86 24.72 -9.53 -19.69
CA ARG A 86 26.15 -9.26 -19.88
C ARG A 86 26.73 -10.06 -21.05
N ASP A 87 26.37 -11.34 -21.18
CA ASP A 87 26.82 -12.19 -22.29
C ASP A 87 26.27 -11.70 -23.63
N ASP A 88 25.04 -11.20 -23.65
CA ASP A 88 24.39 -10.64 -24.85
C ASP A 88 25.07 -9.33 -25.30
N LEU A 89 25.47 -8.48 -24.34
CA LEU A 89 26.17 -7.21 -24.62
C LEU A 89 27.61 -7.38 -25.13
N SER A 90 28.27 -8.51 -24.85
CA SER A 90 29.60 -8.82 -25.41
C SER A 90 29.59 -9.14 -26.91
N THR A 91 28.41 -9.36 -27.51
CA THR A 91 28.25 -9.60 -28.96
C THR A 91 28.07 -8.26 -29.72
N SER A 92 28.84 -7.25 -29.33
CA SER A 92 28.63 -5.82 -29.57
C SER A 92 29.09 -5.25 -30.93
N GLU A 93 29.32 -6.07 -31.95
CA GLU A 93 29.64 -5.56 -33.30
C GLU A 93 28.40 -5.33 -34.18
N LYS A 94 27.20 -5.74 -33.72
CA LYS A 94 25.91 -5.53 -34.43
C LYS A 94 24.99 -4.46 -33.83
N LEU A 95 25.38 -3.84 -32.72
CA LEU A 95 24.48 -3.04 -31.86
C LEU A 95 24.02 -1.69 -32.44
N ASN A 96 24.69 -1.13 -33.45
CA ASN A 96 24.24 0.13 -34.06
C ASN A 96 23.00 -0.02 -34.96
N GLY A 97 22.70 -1.21 -35.47
CA GLY A 97 21.47 -1.47 -36.22
C GLY A 97 20.26 -1.69 -35.30
N ASP A 98 20.48 -2.43 -34.20
CA ASP A 98 19.40 -2.90 -33.32
C ASP A 98 18.86 -1.85 -32.35
N ILE A 99 19.61 -0.80 -32.04
CA ILE A 99 19.10 0.30 -31.20
C ILE A 99 17.98 1.05 -31.94
N THR A 100 18.09 1.22 -33.25
CA THR A 100 17.07 1.86 -34.08
C THR A 100 15.78 1.03 -34.16
N THR A 101 15.88 -0.29 -34.27
CA THR A 101 14.71 -1.19 -34.27
C THR A 101 14.09 -1.33 -32.89
N LEU A 102 14.89 -1.34 -31.82
CA LEU A 102 14.40 -1.30 -30.43
C LEU A 102 13.67 -0.01 -30.10
N VAL A 103 14.18 1.16 -30.54
CA VAL A 103 13.48 2.44 -30.34
C VAL A 103 12.18 2.46 -31.13
N HIS A 104 12.16 1.90 -32.35
CA HIS A 104 10.94 1.80 -33.14
C HIS A 104 9.93 0.82 -32.51
N SER A 105 10.37 -0.31 -31.96
CA SER A 105 9.47 -1.25 -31.26
C SER A 105 8.97 -0.68 -29.93
N LEU A 106 9.81 0.06 -29.20
CA LEU A 106 9.44 0.73 -27.96
C LEU A 106 8.46 1.89 -28.20
N ALA A 107 8.65 2.67 -29.26
CA ALA A 107 7.72 3.71 -29.65
C ALA A 107 6.34 3.13 -30.07
N THR A 108 6.35 2.00 -30.78
CA THR A 108 5.11 1.32 -31.17
C THR A 108 4.40 0.73 -29.94
N ALA A 109 5.13 0.07 -29.04
CA ALA A 109 4.59 -0.46 -27.78
C ALA A 109 4.05 0.65 -26.86
N THR A 110 4.71 1.81 -26.81
CA THR A 110 4.23 2.97 -26.03
C THR A 110 2.94 3.54 -26.62
N LYS A 111 2.79 3.50 -27.94
CA LYS A 111 1.56 3.93 -28.63
C LYS A 111 0.40 2.99 -28.35
N ASP A 112 0.64 1.69 -28.33
CA ASP A 112 -0.38 0.69 -28.02
C ASP A 112 -0.82 0.75 -26.55
N ILE A 113 0.14 0.96 -25.62
CA ILE A 113 -0.16 1.18 -24.20
C ILE A 113 -0.95 2.49 -24.00
N GLY A 114 -0.60 3.55 -24.75
CA GLY A 114 -1.34 4.82 -24.72
C GLY A 114 -2.78 4.68 -25.19
N ASN A 115 -3.01 3.95 -26.28
CA ASN A 115 -4.36 3.67 -26.78
C ASN A 115 -5.16 2.83 -25.79
N ALA A 116 -4.57 1.80 -25.18
CA ALA A 116 -5.22 1.01 -24.14
C ALA A 116 -5.61 1.84 -22.90
N TRP A 117 -4.78 2.83 -22.53
CA TRP A 117 -5.09 3.77 -21.46
C TRP A 117 -6.24 4.72 -21.81
N VAL A 118 -6.31 5.20 -23.06
CA VAL A 118 -7.41 6.05 -23.54
C VAL A 118 -8.71 5.25 -23.63
N ASP A 119 -8.67 4.00 -24.10
CA ASP A 119 -9.84 3.12 -24.14
C ASP A 119 -10.37 2.84 -22.73
N LEU A 120 -9.47 2.61 -21.76
CA LEU A 120 -9.85 2.46 -20.35
C LEU A 120 -10.53 3.72 -19.82
N LEU A 121 -9.99 4.91 -20.09
CA LEU A 121 -10.60 6.18 -19.69
C LEU A 121 -11.96 6.41 -20.37
N THR A 122 -12.10 6.03 -21.63
CA THR A 122 -13.34 6.19 -22.40
C THR A 122 -14.44 5.26 -21.89
N ILE A 123 -14.09 4.04 -21.48
CA ILE A 123 -15.02 3.10 -20.82
C ILE A 123 -15.49 3.65 -19.48
N VAL A 124 -14.58 4.22 -18.68
CA VAL A 124 -14.92 4.82 -17.37
C VAL A 124 -15.81 6.05 -17.53
N ILE A 125 -15.53 6.92 -18.50
CA ILE A 125 -16.34 8.12 -18.79
C ILE A 125 -17.74 7.71 -19.32
N SER A 126 -17.81 6.71 -20.20
CA SER A 126 -19.10 6.23 -20.74
C SER A 126 -19.96 5.53 -19.68
N ALA A 127 -19.35 4.84 -18.71
CA ALA A 127 -20.05 4.19 -17.62
C ALA A 127 -20.68 5.17 -16.60
N ILE A 128 -20.14 6.40 -16.51
CA ILE A 128 -20.64 7.43 -15.58
C ILE A 128 -21.72 8.31 -16.23
N GLY A 129 -21.80 8.38 -17.58
CA GLY A 129 -22.63 9.33 -18.31
C GLY A 129 -23.85 8.80 -19.07
N ALA A 130 -24.08 7.49 -19.18
CA ALA A 130 -25.10 6.96 -20.10
C ALA A 130 -26.53 6.93 -19.49
N LYS A 131 -27.31 7.98 -19.77
CA LYS A 131 -28.77 7.92 -19.87
C LYS A 131 -29.12 7.16 -21.16
N PRO A 132 -29.97 6.12 -21.16
CA PRO A 132 -30.21 5.33 -22.36
C PRO A 132 -31.11 6.09 -23.35
N PRO A 133 -30.70 6.27 -24.63
CA PRO A 133 -31.64 6.47 -25.71
C PRO A 133 -32.09 5.10 -26.25
N SER A 134 -33.40 4.93 -26.33
CA SER A 134 -34.03 3.84 -27.07
C SER A 134 -33.72 3.97 -28.56
N GLY A 135 -33.16 2.94 -29.20
CA GLY A 135 -33.03 2.88 -30.65
C GLY A 135 -31.86 2.03 -31.15
N ASP A 136 -32.20 0.84 -31.62
CA ASP A 136 -31.51 -0.06 -32.56
C ASP A 136 -30.06 -0.52 -32.31
N HIS A 137 -29.92 -1.85 -32.36
CA HIS A 137 -28.84 -2.69 -31.84
C HIS A 137 -27.42 -2.41 -32.39
N PRO A 138 -26.43 -2.18 -31.50
CA PRO A 138 -25.04 -2.54 -31.73
C PRO A 138 -24.75 -3.99 -31.25
N PRO A 139 -23.64 -4.61 -31.69
CA PRO A 139 -23.31 -6.01 -31.38
C PRO A 139 -23.19 -6.19 -29.87
N ARG A 140 -24.01 -7.11 -29.34
CA ARG A 140 -24.06 -7.51 -27.94
C ARG A 140 -22.67 -8.00 -27.50
N PRO A 141 -21.92 -7.27 -26.65
CA PRO A 141 -20.74 -7.84 -26.04
C PRO A 141 -21.19 -9.03 -25.18
N ASN A 142 -20.55 -10.17 -25.34
CA ASN A 142 -20.81 -11.37 -24.54
C ASN A 142 -20.80 -10.98 -23.05
N PRO A 143 -21.92 -11.12 -22.30
CA PRO A 143 -21.98 -10.81 -20.88
C PRO A 143 -21.39 -11.96 -20.05
N THR A 144 -20.19 -12.40 -20.41
CA THR A 144 -19.41 -13.37 -19.63
C THR A 144 -18.48 -12.65 -18.65
N GLY A 145 -18.85 -11.44 -18.24
CA GLY A 145 -18.21 -10.74 -17.12
C GLY A 145 -18.88 -11.17 -15.83
N GLU A 146 -18.07 -11.49 -14.82
CA GLU A 146 -18.53 -11.77 -13.46
C GLU A 146 -19.48 -10.66 -12.98
N PRO A 147 -20.60 -10.99 -12.30
CA PRO A 147 -21.57 -10.00 -11.90
C PRO A 147 -20.99 -9.10 -10.80
N THR A 148 -20.39 -7.98 -11.20
CA THR A 148 -20.05 -6.88 -10.31
C THR A 148 -21.32 -6.40 -9.63
N ARG A 149 -21.32 -6.40 -8.29
CA ARG A 149 -22.43 -5.91 -7.49
C ARG A 149 -22.15 -4.48 -7.08
N THR A 150 -23.14 -3.61 -7.23
CA THR A 150 -23.04 -2.19 -6.89
C THR A 150 -24.08 -1.82 -5.86
N LEU A 151 -23.65 -1.18 -4.78
CA LEU A 151 -24.49 -0.58 -3.76
C LEU A 151 -24.30 0.92 -3.79
N THR A 152 -25.39 1.66 -4.01
CA THR A 152 -25.41 3.13 -3.92
C THR A 152 -26.22 3.56 -2.72
N GLY A 153 -25.83 4.67 -2.09
CA GLY A 153 -26.46 5.17 -0.88
C GLY A 153 -26.05 6.59 -0.53
N SER A 154 -26.39 6.99 0.69
CA SER A 154 -25.97 8.25 1.29
C SER A 154 -25.57 8.02 2.75
N SER A 155 -24.46 8.61 3.17
CA SER A 155 -23.91 8.45 4.52
C SER A 155 -23.22 9.75 4.92
N GLY A 156 -23.53 10.29 6.10
CA GLY A 156 -22.99 11.58 6.56
C GLY A 156 -23.29 12.77 5.62
N GLY A 157 -24.31 12.68 4.77
CA GLY A 157 -24.62 13.66 3.73
C GLY A 157 -23.80 13.53 2.44
N ALA A 158 -22.88 12.57 2.35
CA ALA A 158 -22.12 12.24 1.15
C ALA A 158 -22.82 11.14 0.33
N ARG A 159 -22.71 11.22 -1.00
CA ARG A 159 -23.10 10.13 -1.90
C ARG A 159 -22.10 8.99 -1.78
N THR A 160 -22.57 7.76 -1.62
CA THR A 160 -21.69 6.59 -1.49
C THR A 160 -21.97 5.59 -2.60
N THR A 161 -20.91 5.07 -3.22
CA THR A 161 -20.98 4.00 -4.22
C THR A 161 -19.96 2.92 -3.85
N SER A 162 -20.41 1.69 -3.60
CA SER A 162 -19.55 0.52 -3.39
C SER A 162 -19.78 -0.50 -4.49
N CYS A 163 -18.73 -0.79 -5.25
CA CYS A 163 -18.67 -1.84 -6.25
C CYS A 163 -17.86 -3.00 -5.70
N LEU A 164 -18.33 -4.23 -5.91
CA LEU A 164 -17.62 -5.45 -5.56
C LEU A 164 -17.67 -6.43 -6.73
N THR A 165 -16.50 -6.77 -7.27
CA THR A 165 -16.32 -7.87 -8.23
C THR A 165 -15.70 -9.04 -7.48
N PRO A 166 -16.47 -10.09 -7.13
CA PRO A 166 -15.95 -11.23 -6.41
C PRO A 166 -14.96 -12.04 -7.24
N SER A 167 -13.91 -12.57 -6.62
CA SER A 167 -12.97 -13.49 -7.30
C SER A 167 -13.56 -14.86 -7.62
N ASP A 168 -14.68 -15.22 -6.98
CA ASP A 168 -15.43 -16.45 -7.26
C ASP A 168 -16.88 -16.09 -7.60
N PRO A 169 -17.35 -16.40 -8.82
CA PRO A 169 -18.72 -16.09 -9.25
C PRO A 169 -19.78 -16.82 -8.42
N ASN A 170 -19.44 -17.92 -7.76
CA ASN A 170 -20.38 -18.66 -6.90
C ASN A 170 -20.45 -18.10 -5.48
N SER A 171 -19.54 -17.20 -5.11
CA SER A 171 -19.54 -16.59 -3.79
C SER A 171 -20.66 -15.56 -3.65
N LYS A 172 -21.39 -15.61 -2.53
CA LYS A 172 -22.32 -14.55 -2.15
C LYS A 172 -21.53 -13.36 -1.59
N ALA A 173 -20.91 -12.61 -2.48
CA ALA A 173 -20.21 -11.38 -2.14
C ALA A 173 -21.21 -10.23 -1.89
N GLU A 174 -21.10 -9.55 -0.76
CA GLU A 174 -21.89 -8.35 -0.44
C GLU A 174 -20.98 -7.12 -0.51
N PRO A 175 -21.37 -6.06 -1.25
CA PRO A 175 -20.62 -4.80 -1.26
C PRO A 175 -20.44 -4.24 0.15
N ALA A 176 -19.31 -3.59 0.40
CA ALA A 176 -19.04 -3.00 1.70
C ALA A 176 -19.95 -1.79 1.95
N GLU A 177 -20.44 -1.66 3.17
CA GLU A 177 -21.15 -0.46 3.60
C GLU A 177 -20.14 0.68 3.79
N ILE A 178 -20.54 1.91 3.48
CA ILE A 178 -19.67 3.08 3.62
C ILE A 178 -20.24 3.98 4.72
N ALA A 179 -19.49 4.11 5.81
CA ALA A 179 -19.84 4.94 6.96
C ALA A 179 -18.98 6.21 6.96
N VAL A 180 -19.59 7.35 6.66
CA VAL A 180 -18.90 8.65 6.61
C VAL A 180 -19.17 9.39 7.93
N THR A 181 -18.09 9.68 8.65
CA THR A 181 -18.15 10.38 9.96
C THR A 181 -17.44 11.75 9.95
N GLY A 182 -16.70 12.04 8.88
CA GLY A 182 -15.97 13.30 8.70
C GLY A 182 -16.80 14.47 8.18
N TYR A 183 -16.14 15.63 8.07
CA TYR A 183 -16.75 16.86 7.54
C TYR A 183 -16.39 17.07 6.07
N GLY A 184 -17.28 17.74 5.33
CA GLY A 184 -17.00 18.20 3.96
C GLY A 184 -16.99 17.11 2.89
N VAL A 185 -17.24 15.84 3.22
CA VAL A 185 -17.31 14.75 2.24
C VAL A 185 -18.53 14.92 1.35
N LYS A 186 -18.35 14.88 0.03
CA LYS A 186 -19.43 14.97 -0.96
C LYS A 186 -19.72 13.64 -1.63
N GLU A 187 -18.67 12.88 -1.92
CA GLU A 187 -18.77 11.60 -2.62
C GLU A 187 -17.70 10.63 -2.14
N VAL A 188 -18.07 9.36 -1.99
CA VAL A 188 -17.15 8.25 -1.73
C VAL A 188 -17.45 7.13 -2.72
N THR A 189 -16.44 6.74 -3.47
CA THR A 189 -16.51 5.61 -4.40
C THR A 189 -15.49 4.56 -3.98
N LEU A 190 -15.97 3.33 -3.80
CA LEU A 190 -15.18 2.17 -3.44
C LEU A 190 -15.34 1.14 -4.55
N ASP A 191 -14.24 0.70 -5.16
CA ASP A 191 -14.22 -0.43 -6.09
C ASP A 191 -13.34 -1.53 -5.49
N LEU A 192 -13.97 -2.62 -5.05
CA LEU A 192 -13.32 -3.79 -4.50
C LEU A 192 -13.29 -4.92 -5.52
N ARG A 193 -12.09 -5.46 -5.75
CA ARG A 193 -11.82 -6.63 -6.57
C ARG A 193 -10.88 -7.55 -5.81
N PRO A 194 -11.39 -8.27 -4.78
CA PRO A 194 -10.57 -9.16 -3.98
C PRO A 194 -9.78 -10.13 -4.88
N PRO A 195 -8.48 -10.34 -4.65
CA PRO A 195 -7.71 -11.33 -5.40
C PRO A 195 -7.94 -12.76 -4.89
N SER A 196 -8.57 -12.93 -3.71
CA SER A 196 -8.90 -14.23 -3.12
C SER A 196 -10.04 -14.13 -2.11
N MET A 197 -10.61 -15.27 -1.72
CA MET A 197 -11.64 -15.35 -0.66
C MET A 197 -11.12 -14.97 0.74
N ARG A 198 -9.80 -15.00 0.97
CA ARG A 198 -9.17 -14.65 2.25
C ARG A 198 -8.67 -13.20 2.29
N PHE A 199 -9.09 -12.39 1.32
CA PHE A 199 -8.69 -11.01 1.19
C PHE A 199 -9.07 -10.22 2.44
N VAL A 200 -8.07 -9.65 3.11
CA VAL A 200 -8.26 -8.75 4.24
C VAL A 200 -7.92 -7.33 3.77
N PRO A 201 -8.91 -6.49 3.46
CA PRO A 201 -8.68 -5.21 2.82
C PRO A 201 -7.98 -4.23 3.76
N LEU A 202 -6.89 -3.64 3.29
CA LEU A 202 -6.14 -2.57 3.92
C LEU A 202 -6.11 -1.38 2.97
N VAL A 203 -6.57 -0.23 3.45
CA VAL A 203 -6.56 1.02 2.69
C VAL A 203 -5.20 1.69 2.88
N GLN A 204 -4.52 1.98 1.78
CA GLN A 204 -3.34 2.85 1.80
C GLN A 204 -3.76 4.32 1.97
N PRO A 205 -2.92 5.20 2.54
CA PRO A 205 -3.23 6.61 2.68
C PRO A 205 -3.70 7.20 1.35
N LEU A 206 -4.85 7.86 1.35
CA LEU A 206 -5.38 8.45 0.12
C LEU A 206 -4.63 9.75 -0.13
N VAL A 207 -4.26 9.98 -1.38
CA VAL A 207 -3.50 11.18 -1.80
C VAL A 207 -4.32 11.97 -2.81
N THR A 208 -4.20 13.28 -2.79
CA THR A 208 -4.76 14.13 -3.86
C THR A 208 -3.68 14.43 -4.91
N GLY A 209 -4.00 15.27 -5.90
CA GLY A 209 -3.05 15.70 -6.92
C GLY A 209 -1.77 16.31 -6.32
N ASP A 210 -1.90 17.00 -5.18
CA ASP A 210 -0.77 17.39 -4.34
C ASP A 210 -0.47 16.30 -3.28
N ARG A 211 0.69 15.63 -3.43
CA ARG A 211 1.15 14.56 -2.53
C ARG A 211 1.33 15.00 -1.08
N ARG A 212 1.40 16.31 -0.80
CA ARG A 212 1.49 16.84 0.57
C ARG A 212 0.19 16.68 1.34
N ASN A 213 -0.93 16.61 0.63
CA ASN A 213 -2.25 16.46 1.24
C ASN A 213 -2.66 14.99 1.14
N SER A 214 -2.64 14.30 2.27
CA SER A 214 -3.10 12.92 2.39
C SER A 214 -4.25 12.82 3.38
N LEU A 215 -5.08 11.81 3.19
CA LEU A 215 -6.22 11.48 4.05
C LEU A 215 -5.99 10.09 4.65
N GLY A 216 -5.71 10.06 5.96
CA GLY A 216 -5.39 8.83 6.71
C GLY A 216 -6.54 8.24 7.51
N GLY A 217 -7.69 8.92 7.59
CA GLY A 217 -8.86 8.51 8.37
C GLY A 217 -9.74 7.46 7.70
N VAL A 218 -9.24 6.75 6.68
CA VAL A 218 -10.01 5.76 5.91
C VAL A 218 -9.61 4.35 6.31
N LYS A 219 -10.53 3.59 6.90
CA LYS A 219 -10.25 2.25 7.45
C LYS A 219 -11.40 1.29 7.22
N PHE A 220 -11.09 0.02 7.02
CA PHE A 220 -12.09 -1.05 7.08
C PHE A 220 -12.27 -1.52 8.51
N SER A 221 -13.53 -1.82 8.85
CA SER A 221 -13.92 -2.47 10.09
C SER A 221 -15.02 -3.49 9.81
N LEU A 222 -15.23 -4.43 10.73
CA LEU A 222 -16.37 -5.32 10.69
C LEU A 222 -17.40 -4.79 11.70
N ASP A 223 -18.64 -4.65 11.27
CA ASP A 223 -19.74 -4.31 12.16
C ASP A 223 -20.12 -5.52 13.06
N PRO A 224 -21.03 -5.36 14.03
CA PRO A 224 -21.51 -6.47 14.85
C PRO A 224 -22.19 -7.59 14.06
N GLN A 225 -22.67 -7.32 12.84
CA GLN A 225 -23.26 -8.31 11.92
C GLN A 225 -22.20 -9.00 11.03
N ARG A 226 -20.91 -8.69 11.22
CA ARG A 226 -19.78 -9.14 10.37
C ARG A 226 -19.84 -8.66 8.93
N LYS A 227 -20.53 -7.56 8.66
CA LYS A 227 -20.47 -6.84 7.39
C LYS A 227 -19.25 -5.94 7.36
N LEU A 228 -18.64 -5.86 6.19
CA LEU A 228 -17.49 -5.00 5.95
C LEU A 228 -17.95 -3.55 5.83
N VAL A 229 -17.41 -2.68 6.68
CA VAL A 229 -17.72 -1.25 6.70
C VAL A 229 -16.44 -0.46 6.42
N LEU A 230 -16.47 0.38 5.38
CA LEU A 230 -15.47 1.41 5.12
C LEU A 230 -15.81 2.66 5.93
N ALA A 231 -15.09 2.88 7.02
CA ALA A 231 -15.17 4.11 7.80
C ALA A 231 -14.31 5.20 7.15
N VAL A 232 -14.93 6.34 6.83
CA VAL A 232 -14.27 7.52 6.27
C VAL A 232 -14.37 8.67 7.28
N ASP A 233 -13.25 8.97 7.94
CA ASP A 233 -13.08 10.12 8.81
C ASP A 233 -12.22 11.18 8.10
N VAL A 234 -12.78 12.37 7.95
CA VAL A 234 -12.13 13.53 7.29
C VAL A 234 -11.97 14.63 8.33
N PRO A 235 -10.72 15.01 8.66
CA PRO A 235 -10.47 16.02 9.67
C PRO A 235 -10.96 17.38 9.21
N ARG A 236 -11.35 18.24 10.16
CA ARG A 236 -11.73 19.61 9.86
C ARG A 236 -10.56 20.37 9.25
N GLY A 237 -10.84 21.14 8.20
CA GLY A 237 -9.82 21.89 7.47
C GLY A 237 -9.04 21.08 6.45
N GLN A 238 -9.44 19.83 6.17
CA GLN A 238 -8.91 19.08 5.04
C GLN A 238 -9.14 19.88 3.74
N PRO A 239 -8.11 20.12 2.92
CA PRO A 239 -8.28 20.86 1.67
C PRO A 239 -9.30 20.18 0.74
N PRO A 240 -10.15 20.95 0.04
CA PRO A 240 -11.08 20.39 -0.93
C PRO A 240 -10.30 19.74 -2.07
N GLY A 241 -10.84 18.64 -2.57
CA GLY A 241 -10.22 17.85 -3.63
C GLY A 241 -10.66 16.39 -3.60
N THR A 242 -10.25 15.67 -4.64
CA THR A 242 -10.44 14.21 -4.70
C THR A 242 -9.17 13.52 -4.22
N TYR A 243 -9.35 12.63 -3.24
CA TYR A 243 -8.31 11.82 -2.64
C TYR A 243 -8.48 10.39 -3.11
N THR A 244 -7.46 9.82 -3.73
CA THR A 244 -7.48 8.46 -4.25
C THR A 244 -6.46 7.59 -3.55
N GLY A 245 -6.82 6.33 -3.31
CA GLY A 245 -5.96 5.36 -2.65
C GLY A 245 -6.17 3.96 -3.20
N LEU A 246 -5.15 3.13 -3.06
CA LEU A 246 -5.22 1.72 -3.38
C LEU A 246 -5.65 0.92 -2.16
N ILE A 247 -6.40 -0.14 -2.41
CA ILE A 247 -6.75 -1.13 -1.41
C ILE A 247 -5.92 -2.36 -1.69
N VAL A 248 -5.18 -2.82 -0.69
CA VAL A 248 -4.30 -3.98 -0.77
C VAL A 248 -4.73 -5.03 0.24
N ASP A 249 -4.36 -6.27 -0.02
CA ASP A 249 -4.50 -7.33 0.96
C ASP A 249 -3.45 -7.13 2.06
N SER A 250 -3.86 -7.02 3.32
CA SER A 250 -2.92 -6.87 4.44
C SER A 250 -1.93 -8.02 4.58
N THR A 251 -2.27 -9.22 4.07
CA THR A 251 -1.42 -10.41 4.18
C THR A 251 -0.49 -10.59 3.00
N THR A 252 -0.96 -10.31 1.78
CA THR A 252 -0.20 -10.57 0.54
C THR A 252 0.31 -9.32 -0.15
N ASN A 253 -0.11 -8.13 0.29
CA ASN A 253 0.13 -6.83 -0.37
C ASN A 253 -0.33 -6.75 -1.83
N LYS A 254 -1.14 -7.70 -2.30
CA LYS A 254 -1.72 -7.66 -3.65
C LYS A 254 -2.82 -6.61 -3.70
N SER A 255 -2.91 -5.87 -4.81
CA SER A 255 -4.00 -4.93 -5.03
C SER A 255 -5.33 -5.67 -5.08
N GLY A 256 -6.31 -5.19 -4.34
CA GLY A 256 -7.67 -5.71 -4.33
C GLY A 256 -8.73 -4.64 -4.53
N GLY A 257 -8.36 -3.46 -5.01
CA GLY A 257 -9.32 -2.39 -5.30
C GLY A 257 -8.74 -0.98 -5.23
N ALA A 258 -9.62 0.00 -5.36
CA ALA A 258 -9.33 1.41 -5.21
C ALA A 258 -10.46 2.12 -4.45
N VAL A 259 -10.12 3.21 -3.78
CA VAL A 259 -11.05 4.11 -3.12
C VAL A 259 -10.81 5.53 -3.57
N SER A 260 -11.88 6.28 -3.77
CA SER A 260 -11.89 7.70 -4.07
C SER A 260 -12.82 8.44 -3.11
N VAL A 261 -12.33 9.51 -2.49
CA VAL A 261 -13.08 10.36 -1.56
C VAL A 261 -12.99 11.79 -2.06
N THR A 262 -14.13 12.40 -2.37
CA THR A 262 -14.23 13.80 -2.78
C THR A 262 -14.64 14.66 -1.61
N VAL A 263 -13.74 15.57 -1.21
CA VAL A 263 -13.97 16.57 -0.16
C VAL A 263 -14.30 17.91 -0.83
N GLY A 264 -15.44 18.50 -0.44
CA GLY A 264 -15.88 19.81 -0.91
C GLY A 264 -15.41 20.95 0.00
N ALA A 265 -15.53 22.17 -0.52
CA ALA A 265 -15.33 23.41 0.24
C ALA A 265 -16.46 23.66 1.25
#